data_AF-A0A7X7YVH8-F1
#
_entry.id   AF-A0A7X7YVH8-F1
#
_cell.length_a   1.000
_cell.length_b   1.000
_cell.length_c   1.000
_cell.angle_alpha   90.00
_cell.angle_beta   90.00
_cell.angle_gamma   90.00
#
_symmetry.space_group_name_H-M   'P 1'
#
loop_
_entity.id
_entity.type
_entity.pdbx_description
1 polymer ?
#
loop_
_entity_poly.entity_id
_entity_poly.type
_entity_poly.pdbx_seq_one_letter_code
_entity_poly.pdbx_strand_id
1 'polypeptide(L)'
;MAKQEYTAYQQGIISNYYNQLDTIMLTKLQELVSELYMADTDAKKKRLWDRVQKAMVKLKVPPTVVEHIMANRDVQILAKNVQEWYLQSTRKK
;
A
#
# COMPACT_ATOMS: atom_id res chain seq x y z
N MET A 1 -2.89 -5.78 15.28
CA MET A 1 -3.00 -4.43 14.67
C MET A 1 -3.26 -3.46 15.80
N ALA A 2 -2.32 -2.56 16.07
CA ALA A 2 -2.58 -1.46 16.99
C ALA A 2 -3.53 -0.49 16.28
N LYS A 3 -4.78 -0.39 16.74
CA LYS A 3 -5.66 0.71 16.35
C LYS A 3 -5.02 1.97 16.91
N GLN A 4 -4.35 2.75 16.06
CA GLN A 4 -4.06 4.13 16.41
C GLN A 4 -5.43 4.81 16.54
N GLU A 5 -5.81 5.17 17.76
CA GLU A 5 -7.05 5.88 18.07
C GLU A 5 -6.94 7.30 17.49
N TYR A 6 -7.30 7.45 16.21
CA TYR A 6 -7.35 8.73 15.54
C TYR A 6 -8.60 9.50 15.95
N THR A 7 -8.47 10.81 16.17
CA THR A 7 -9.63 11.69 16.40
C THR A 7 -10.55 11.72 15.18
N ALA A 8 -11.84 12.04 15.35
CA ALA A 8 -12.80 12.04 14.24
C ALA A 8 -12.35 12.90 13.04
N TYR A 9 -11.68 14.03 13.31
CA TYR A 9 -11.08 14.87 12.29
C TYR A 9 -9.93 14.17 11.55
N GLN A 10 -9.03 13.51 12.28
CA GLN A 10 -7.93 12.73 11.71
C GLN A 10 -8.44 11.55 10.87
N GLN A 11 -9.48 10.84 11.36
CA GLN A 11 -10.14 9.77 10.60
C GLN A 11 -10.66 10.27 9.26
N GLY A 12 -11.30 11.45 9.24
CA GLY A 12 -11.78 12.07 8.00
C GLY A 12 -10.64 12.36 7.00
N ILE A 13 -9.51 12.88 7.46
CA ILE A 13 -8.33 13.12 6.62
C ILE A 13 -7.79 11.81 6.06
N ILE A 14 -7.63 10.79 6.91
CA ILE A 14 -7.09 9.48 6.53
C ILE A 14 -8.01 8.81 5.49
N SER A 15 -9.31 8.79 5.73
CA SER A 15 -10.27 8.22 4.80
C SER A 15 -10.28 8.98 3.47
N ASN A 16 -10.29 10.32 3.51
CA ASN A 16 -10.28 11.13 2.30
C ASN A 16 -9.01 10.90 1.47
N TYR A 17 -7.87 10.75 2.13
CA TYR A 17 -6.60 10.44 1.48
C TYR A 17 -6.68 9.14 0.67
N TYR A 18 -7.13 8.03 1.29
CA TYR A 18 -7.21 6.74 0.61
C TYR A 18 -8.30 6.69 -0.48
N ASN A 19 -9.38 7.46 -0.33
CA ASN A 19 -10.43 7.58 -1.33
C ASN A 19 -9.92 8.23 -2.64
N GLN A 20 -8.89 9.07 -2.56
CA GLN A 20 -8.35 9.82 -3.69
C GLN A 20 -7.17 9.11 -4.38
N LEU A 21 -6.84 7.89 -3.94
CA LEU A 21 -5.78 7.13 -4.58
C LEU A 21 -6.15 6.76 -6.01
N ASP A 22 -5.20 7.00 -6.91
CA ASP A 22 -5.32 6.63 -8.32
C ASP A 22 -5.53 5.11 -8.45
N THR A 23 -6.72 4.71 -8.88
CA THR A 23 -7.12 3.30 -8.91
C THR A 23 -6.26 2.49 -9.87
N ILE A 24 -5.79 3.08 -10.97
CA ILE A 24 -4.92 2.41 -11.95
C ILE A 24 -3.58 2.07 -11.30
N MET A 25 -3.01 2.99 -10.51
CA MET A 25 -1.78 2.75 -9.78
C MET A 25 -1.97 1.75 -8.63
N LEU A 26 -3.15 1.72 -7.99
CA LEU A 26 -3.48 0.66 -7.02
C LEU A 26 -3.52 -0.73 -7.68
N THR A 27 -4.10 -0.86 -8.88
CA THR A 27 -4.07 -2.12 -9.65
C THR A 27 -2.62 -2.56 -9.94
N LYS A 28 -1.76 -1.64 -10.36
CA LYS A 28 -0.32 -1.95 -10.57
C LYS A 28 0.37 -2.41 -9.29
N LEU A 29 -0.02 -1.85 -8.14
CA LEU A 29 0.51 -2.29 -6.85
C LEU A 29 0.00 -3.69 -6.46
N GLN A 30 -1.23 -4.06 -6.83
CA GLN A 30 -1.75 -5.43 -6.70
C GLN A 30 -1.01 -6.44 -7.58
N GLU A 31 -0.65 -6.05 -8.81
CA GLU A 31 0.19 -6.85 -9.69
C GLU A 31 1.56 -7.12 -9.05
N LEU A 32 2.21 -6.08 -8.50
CA LEU A 32 3.48 -6.22 -7.80
C LEU A 32 3.41 -7.14 -6.57
N VAL A 33 2.29 -7.11 -5.83
CA VAL A 33 2.04 -8.06 -4.73
C VAL A 33 2.04 -9.50 -5.26
N SER A 34 1.33 -9.75 -6.35
CA SER A 34 1.27 -11.08 -6.98
C SER A 34 2.64 -11.54 -7.47
N GLU A 35 3.39 -10.65 -8.13
CA GLU A 35 4.77 -10.93 -8.56
C GLU A 35 5.71 -11.23 -7.39
N LEU A 36 5.53 -10.57 -6.25
CA LEU A 36 6.30 -10.81 -5.03
C LEU A 36 6.01 -12.18 -4.42
N TYR A 37 4.75 -12.63 -4.43
CA TYR A 37 4.40 -13.99 -4.00
C TYR A 37 5.06 -15.07 -4.84
N MET A 38 5.20 -14.83 -6.15
CA MET A 38 5.80 -15.76 -7.12
C MET A 38 7.31 -15.53 -7.33
N ALA A 39 7.96 -14.72 -6.50
CA ALA A 39 9.38 -14.43 -6.65
C ALA A 39 10.23 -15.46 -5.89
N ASP A 40 10.97 -16.29 -6.62
CA ASP A 40 11.78 -17.35 -6.03
C ASP A 40 13.24 -16.97 -5.77
N THR A 41 13.65 -15.76 -6.17
CA THR A 41 15.04 -15.29 -5.97
C THR A 41 15.08 -13.97 -5.23
N ASP A 42 16.07 -13.81 -4.36
CA ASP A 42 16.26 -12.58 -3.57
C ASP A 42 16.55 -11.37 -4.46
N ALA A 43 17.26 -11.57 -5.57
CA ALA A 43 17.50 -10.52 -6.56
C ALA A 43 16.20 -10.02 -7.20
N LYS A 44 15.28 -10.92 -7.55
CA LYS A 44 13.96 -10.57 -8.09
C LYS A 44 13.12 -9.87 -7.02
N LYS A 45 13.05 -10.42 -5.80
CA LYS A 45 12.35 -9.79 -4.66
C LYS A 45 12.84 -8.37 -4.41
N LYS A 46 14.16 -8.14 -4.38
CA LYS A 46 14.75 -6.80 -4.17
C LYS A 46 14.29 -5.81 -5.25
N ARG A 47 14.30 -6.21 -6.52
CA ARG A 47 13.84 -5.37 -7.64
C ARG A 47 12.34 -5.07 -7.54
N LEU A 48 11.54 -6.05 -7.14
CA LEU A 48 10.09 -5.87 -6.94
C LEU A 48 9.80 -4.92 -5.77
N TRP A 49 10.52 -5.05 -4.66
CA TRP A 49 10.38 -4.13 -3.51
C TRP A 49 10.77 -2.68 -3.85
N ASP A 50 11.79 -2.46 -4.69
CA ASP A 50 12.11 -1.12 -5.21
C ASP A 50 10.97 -0.54 -6.07
N ARG A 51 10.34 -1.38 -6.91
CA ARG A 51 9.15 -0.98 -7.69
C ARG A 51 7.96 -0.66 -6.78
N VAL A 52 7.73 -1.47 -5.75
CA VAL A 52 6.68 -1.25 -4.74
C VAL A 52 6.88 0.10 -4.05
N GLN A 53 8.10 0.40 -3.59
CA GLN A 53 8.42 1.69 -2.97
C GLN A 53 8.07 2.86 -3.90
N LYS A 54 8.56 2.81 -5.15
CA LYS A 54 8.30 3.84 -6.16
C LYS A 54 6.80 4.01 -6.44
N ALA A 55 6.05 2.91 -6.50
CA ALA A 55 4.61 2.94 -6.73
C ALA A 55 3.87 3.55 -5.52
N MET A 56 4.22 3.18 -4.28
CA MET A 56 3.65 3.79 -3.08
C MET A 56 3.93 5.31 -3.00
N VAL A 57 5.14 5.75 -3.34
CA VAL A 57 5.49 7.18 -3.39
C VAL A 57 4.69 7.92 -4.46
N LYS A 58 4.48 7.32 -5.65
CA LYS A 58 3.64 7.91 -6.70
C LYS A 58 2.17 8.01 -6.31
N LEU A 59 1.68 7.02 -5.55
CA LEU A 59 0.37 7.04 -4.91
C LEU A 59 0.30 8.03 -3.73
N LYS A 60 1.39 8.72 -3.40
CA LYS A 60 1.51 9.65 -2.28
C LYS A 60 1.22 8.99 -0.92
N VAL A 61 1.45 7.68 -0.80
CA VAL A 61 1.27 6.93 0.46
C VAL A 61 2.07 7.63 1.56
N PRO A 62 1.49 7.83 2.77
CA PRO A 62 2.19 8.52 3.84
C PRO A 62 3.57 7.91 4.07
N PRO A 63 4.64 8.71 4.16
CA PRO A 63 6.01 8.20 4.28
C PRO A 63 6.19 7.19 5.42
N THR A 64 5.52 7.41 6.55
CA THR A 64 5.53 6.50 7.71
C THR A 64 5.02 5.10 7.37
N VAL A 65 3.99 5.01 6.52
CA VAL A 65 3.44 3.73 6.05
C VAL A 65 4.39 3.07 5.06
N VAL A 66 4.99 3.85 4.15
CA VAL A 66 5.99 3.36 3.20
C VAL A 66 7.21 2.78 3.94
N GLU A 67 7.74 3.52 4.92
CA GLU A 67 8.87 3.09 5.74
C GLU A 67 8.56 1.81 6.51
N HIS A 68 7.39 1.75 7.15
CA HIS A 68 6.97 0.54 7.88
C HIS A 68 6.89 -0.69 6.97
N ILE A 69 6.28 -0.54 5.78
CA ILE A 69 6.19 -1.64 4.81
C ILE A 69 7.58 -2.03 4.29
N MET A 70 8.43 -1.06 3.96
CA MET A 70 9.78 -1.30 3.41
C MET A 70 10.78 -1.83 4.43
N ALA A 71 10.57 -1.58 5.72
CA ALA A 71 11.36 -2.15 6.81
C ALA A 71 11.06 -3.63 7.01
N ASN A 72 9.77 -4.01 6.98
CA ASN A 72 9.35 -5.40 7.14
C ASN A 72 9.52 -6.25 5.87
N ARG A 73 9.29 -5.64 4.69
CA ARG A 73 9.25 -6.32 3.38
C ARG A 73 8.42 -7.60 3.41
N ASP A 74 7.33 -7.56 4.15
CA ASP A 74 6.37 -8.65 4.25
C ASP A 74 5.28 -8.44 3.20
N VAL A 75 5.17 -9.41 2.28
CA VAL A 75 4.20 -9.40 1.18
C VAL A 75 2.77 -9.44 1.72
N GLN A 76 2.51 -10.11 2.85
CA GLN A 76 1.19 -10.18 3.49
C GLN A 76 0.77 -8.81 4.01
N ILE A 77 1.70 -8.08 4.64
CA ILE A 77 1.46 -6.71 5.13
C ILE A 77 1.13 -5.79 3.96
N LEU A 78 1.92 -5.86 2.88
CA LEU A 78 1.64 -5.07 1.67
C LEU A 78 0.27 -5.43 1.09
N ALA A 79 -0.01 -6.71 0.86
CA ALA A 79 -1.28 -7.19 0.29
C ALA A 79 -2.50 -6.66 1.06
N LYS A 80 -2.45 -6.75 2.40
CA LYS A 80 -3.52 -6.26 3.26
C LYS A 80 -3.75 -4.75 3.12
N ASN A 81 -2.66 -3.97 3.11
CA ASN A 81 -2.75 -2.52 2.91
C ASN A 81 -3.35 -2.19 1.55
N VAL A 82 -2.89 -2.83 0.47
CA VAL A 82 -3.40 -2.59 -0.89
C VAL A 82 -4.89 -2.95 -1.00
N GLN A 83 -5.32 -4.06 -0.41
CA GLN A 83 -6.74 -4.44 -0.36
C GLN A 83 -7.57 -3.38 0.38
N GLU A 84 -7.10 -2.92 1.53
CA GLU A 84 -7.79 -1.89 2.31
C GLU A 84 -7.90 -0.57 1.53
N TRP A 85 -6.82 -0.13 0.88
CA TRP A 85 -6.82 1.08 0.05
C TRP A 85 -7.78 0.96 -1.14
N TYR A 86 -7.84 -0.21 -1.77
CA TYR A 86 -8.75 -0.49 -2.88
C TYR A 86 -10.23 -0.50 -2.44
N LEU A 87 -10.53 -1.09 -1.27
CA LEU A 87 -11.89 -1.06 -0.71
C LEU A 87 -12.32 0.36 -0.35
N GLN A 88 -11.39 1.20 0.13
CA GLN A 88 -11.68 2.60 0.44
C GLN A 88 -11.90 3.42 -0.84
N SER A 89 -11.07 3.24 -1.87
CA SER A 89 -11.24 3.95 -3.15
C SER A 89 -12.54 3.58 -3.90
N THR A 90 -13.10 2.39 -3.65
CA THR A 90 -14.33 1.92 -4.30
C THR A 90 -15.62 2.22 -3.52
N ARG A 91 -15.58 2.32 -2.19
CA ARG A 91 -16.77 2.52 -1.31
C ARG A 91 -17.55 3.81 -1.51
N LYS A 92 -17.05 4.77 -2.29
CA LYS A 92 -17.69 6.08 -2.52
C LYS A 92 -17.93 6.41 -4.01
N LYS A 93 -17.77 5.44 -4.92
CA LYS A 93 -18.29 5.58 -6.28
C LYS A 93 -19.80 5.37 -6.31
#